data_AF-A0A956JES3-F1
#
_entry.id   AF-A0A956JES3-F1
#
_cell.length_a   1.000
_cell.length_b   1.000
_cell.length_c   1.000
_cell.angle_alpha   90.00
_cell.angle_beta   90.00
_cell.angle_gamma   90.00
#
_symmetry.space_group_name_H-M   'P 1'
#
loop_
_entity.id
_entity.type
_entity.pdbx_description
1 polymer ?
#
loop_
_entity_poly.entity_id
_entity_poly.type
_entity_poly.pdbx_seq_one_letter_code
_entity_poly.pdbx_strand_id
1 'polypeptide(L)'
;MTTFLPDSGPCYRCLYPDPPPPGMAPSCQEAGVLGVLPGLVGTVQATEAIKLILGVGETLSGRLLVFDALKTKFRTLKLRKDPECRVCSKPRETIELIDYEEFCSIGG
;
A
#
# COMPACT_ATOMS: atom_id res chain seq x y z
N MET A 1 -2.47 -1.07 -5.60
CA MET A 1 -3.23 0.01 -4.95
C MET A 1 -4.40 -0.57 -4.15
N THR A 2 -4.67 -0.05 -2.96
CA THR A 2 -5.82 -0.44 -2.12
C THR A 2 -6.20 0.73 -1.22
N THR A 3 -7.37 0.67 -0.59
CA THR A 3 -7.85 1.68 0.36
C THR A 3 -7.80 1.07 1.76
N PHE A 4 -6.95 1.61 2.64
CA PHE A 4 -6.85 1.12 4.02
C PHE A 4 -7.79 1.91 4.93
N LEU A 5 -8.81 1.23 5.47
CA LEU A 5 -9.74 1.83 6.42
C LEU A 5 -9.34 1.38 7.84
N PRO A 6 -8.97 2.30 8.74
CA PRO A 6 -8.70 1.99 10.13
C PRO A 6 -9.87 1.22 10.74
N ASP A 7 -9.57 0.16 11.50
CA ASP A 7 -10.54 -0.70 12.19
C ASP A 7 -11.57 -1.43 11.30
N SER A 8 -11.60 -1.17 9.99
CA SER A 8 -12.60 -1.66 9.03
C SER A 8 -11.94 -2.30 7.80
N GLY A 9 -10.94 -3.15 8.02
CA GLY A 9 -10.26 -3.88 6.96
C GLY A 9 -8.87 -4.41 7.34
N PRO A 10 -8.15 -5.02 6.38
CA PRO A 10 -6.71 -5.23 6.49
C PRO A 10 -5.99 -3.89 6.61
N CYS A 11 -4.85 -3.85 7.31
CA CYS A 11 -3.97 -2.68 7.30
C CYS A 11 -2.80 -2.88 6.33
N TYR A 12 -1.94 -1.88 6.18
CA TYR A 12 -0.74 -1.98 5.35
C TYR A 12 0.16 -3.15 5.78
N ARG A 13 0.30 -3.39 7.09
CA ARG A 13 1.06 -4.53 7.63
C ARG A 13 0.40 -5.90 7.46
N CYS A 14 -0.89 -5.96 7.09
CA CYS A 14 -1.47 -7.23 6.61
C CYS A 14 -0.99 -7.57 5.20
N LEU A 15 -0.61 -6.57 4.39
CA LEU A 15 -0.11 -6.77 3.03
C LEU A 15 1.43 -6.91 3.01
N TYR A 16 2.12 -6.09 3.81
CA TYR A 16 3.58 -6.08 3.94
C TYR A 16 3.97 -6.16 5.42
N PRO A 17 4.01 -7.37 6.01
CA PRO A 17 4.21 -7.57 7.45
C PRO A 17 5.48 -6.95 8.00
N ASP A 18 6.58 -7.04 7.24
CA ASP A 18 7.89 -6.52 7.62
C ASP A 18 8.36 -5.50 6.57
N PRO A 19 9.12 -4.47 6.98
CA PRO A 19 9.80 -3.60 6.02
C PRO A 19 10.81 -4.44 5.20
N PRO A 20 11.05 -4.08 3.93
CA PRO A 20 12.13 -4.71 3.16
C PRO A 20 13.48 -4.44 3.84
N PRO A 21 14.46 -5.37 3.74
CA PRO A 21 15.82 -5.12 4.18
C PRO A 21 16.44 -3.86 3.53
N PRO A 22 17.36 -3.17 4.22
CA PRO A 22 18.11 -2.05 3.63
C PRO A 22 18.76 -2.47 2.30
N GLY A 23 18.70 -1.59 1.29
CA GLY A 23 19.29 -1.82 -0.03
C GLY A 23 18.54 -2.80 -0.95
N MET A 24 17.43 -3.43 -0.51
CA MET A 24 16.63 -4.30 -1.39
C MET A 24 15.67 -3.57 -2.32
N ALA A 25 15.37 -2.29 -2.05
CA ALA A 25 14.50 -1.48 -2.88
C ALA A 25 15.34 -0.48 -3.68
N PRO A 26 15.42 -0.59 -5.02
CA PRO A 26 16.06 0.43 -5.83
C PRO A 26 15.31 1.75 -5.68
N SER A 27 16.02 2.87 -5.80
CA SER A 27 15.36 4.17 -5.84
C SER A 27 14.46 4.29 -7.08
N CYS A 28 13.44 5.16 -7.05
CA CYS A 28 12.63 5.43 -8.24
C CYS A 28 13.47 5.93 -9.43
N GLN A 29 14.62 6.53 -9.16
CA GLN A 29 15.58 7.00 -10.18
C GLN A 29 16.37 5.83 -10.78
N GLU A 30 16.71 4.81 -9.98
CA GLU A 30 17.42 3.61 -10.42
C GLU A 30 16.52 2.62 -11.18
N ALA A 31 15.29 2.39 -10.68
CA ALA A 31 14.37 1.43 -11.28
C ALA A 31 13.71 1.94 -12.57
N GLY A 32 13.55 3.26 -12.69
CA GLY A 32 12.75 3.91 -13.73
C GLY A 32 11.25 3.69 -13.55
N VAL A 33 10.46 4.71 -13.87
CA VAL A 33 8.98 4.63 -13.87
C VAL A 33 8.44 5.28 -15.12
N LEU A 34 7.48 4.63 -15.78
CA LEU A 34 6.75 5.26 -16.89
C LEU A 34 6.02 6.49 -16.34
N GLY A 35 6.34 7.68 -16.83
CA GLY A 35 5.83 8.95 -16.28
C GLY A 35 4.30 9.08 -16.25
N VAL A 36 3.59 8.29 -17.05
CA VAL A 36 2.12 8.20 -17.05
C VAL A 36 1.56 7.43 -15.86
N LEU A 37 2.33 6.53 -15.24
CA LEU A 37 1.85 5.65 -14.16
C LEU A 37 1.46 6.41 -12.90
N PRO A 38 2.25 7.38 -12.39
CA PRO A 38 1.82 8.21 -11.26
C PRO A 38 0.51 8.94 -11.52
N GLY A 39 0.29 9.46 -12.74
CA GLY A 39 -0.96 10.13 -13.11
C GLY A 39 -2.17 9.17 -13.08
N LEU A 40 -1.99 7.96 -13.62
CA LEU A 40 -3.03 6.92 -13.58
C LEU A 40 -3.34 6.50 -12.14
N VAL A 41 -2.31 6.14 -11.36
CA VAL A 41 -2.48 5.69 -9.97
C VAL A 41 -3.09 6.81 -9.12
N GLY A 42 -2.61 8.05 -9.26
CA GLY A 42 -3.13 9.21 -8.55
C GLY A 42 -4.61 9.48 -8.85
N THR A 43 -5.04 9.30 -10.10
CA THR A 43 -6.46 9.42 -10.48
C THR A 43 -7.33 8.38 -9.77
N VAL A 44 -6.86 7.12 -9.68
CA VAL A 44 -7.61 6.08 -8.95
C VAL A 44 -7.60 6.37 -7.44
N GLN A 45 -6.49 6.86 -6.87
CA GLN A 45 -6.43 7.28 -5.46
C GLN A 45 -7.43 8.41 -5.16
N ALA A 46 -7.49 9.44 -6.01
CA ALA A 46 -8.45 10.54 -5.87
C ALA A 46 -9.89 10.04 -5.96
N THR A 47 -10.16 9.09 -6.85
CA THR A 47 -11.49 8.47 -6.97
C THR A 47 -11.88 7.72 -5.68
N GLU A 48 -10.95 6.99 -5.06
CA GLU A 48 -11.19 6.32 -3.77
C GLU A 48 -11.47 7.33 -2.64
N ALA A 49 -10.73 8.44 -2.60
CA ALA A 49 -10.94 9.49 -1.62
C ALA A 49 -12.33 10.16 -1.78
N ILE A 50 -12.74 10.46 -3.02
CA ILE A 50 -14.06 11.04 -3.31
C ILE A 50 -15.19 10.11 -2.84
N LYS A 51 -15.09 8.80 -3.10
CA LYS A 51 -16.06 7.81 -2.63
C LYS A 51 -16.21 7.82 -1.11
N LEU A 52 -15.08 7.91 -0.39
CA LEU A 52 -15.08 7.99 1.07
C LEU A 52 -15.73 9.28 1.57
N ILE A 53 -15.38 10.43 0.99
CA ILE A 53 -15.92 11.74 1.38
C ILE A 53 -17.43 11.80 1.18
N LEU A 54 -17.92 11.28 0.06
CA LEU A 54 -19.33 11.30 -0.29
C LEU A 54 -20.13 10.14 0.34
N GLY A 55 -19.46 9.13 0.89
CA GLY A 55 -20.11 7.91 1.40
C GLY A 55 -20.81 7.10 0.30
N VAL A 56 -20.27 7.09 -0.93
CA VAL A 56 -20.90 6.44 -2.09
C VAL A 56 -20.03 5.35 -2.71
N GLY A 57 -20.68 4.36 -3.33
CA GLY A 57 -20.02 3.27 -4.03
C GLY A 57 -19.23 2.34 -3.10
N GLU A 58 -18.41 1.48 -3.70
CA GLU A 58 -17.60 0.51 -2.97
C GLU A 58 -16.11 0.85 -3.08
N THR A 59 -15.42 0.95 -1.94
CA THR A 59 -13.98 1.23 -1.90
C THR A 59 -13.15 -0.02 -2.18
N LEU A 60 -11.87 0.16 -2.52
CA LEU A 60 -10.90 -0.91 -2.65
C LEU A 60 -10.45 -1.50 -1.30
N SER A 61 -11.12 -1.19 -0.17
CA SER A 61 -10.84 -1.88 1.09
C SER A 61 -11.01 -3.39 0.94
N GLY A 62 -10.04 -4.16 1.45
CA GLY A 62 -9.98 -5.61 1.28
C GLY A 62 -9.64 -6.08 -0.14
N ARG A 63 -9.23 -5.18 -1.04
CA ARG A 63 -8.91 -5.48 -2.44
C ARG A 63 -7.63 -4.80 -2.90
N LEU A 64 -6.70 -5.56 -3.48
CA LEU A 64 -5.48 -5.04 -4.08
C LEU A 64 -5.66 -4.95 -5.60
N LEU A 65 -5.77 -3.72 -6.11
CA LEU A 65 -5.77 -3.42 -7.53
C LEU A 65 -4.32 -3.39 -8.06
N VAL A 66 -4.05 -4.18 -9.08
CA VAL A 66 -2.76 -4.25 -9.79
C VAL A 66 -3.00 -3.83 -11.23
N PHE A 67 -2.20 -2.87 -11.70
CA PHE A 67 -2.19 -2.43 -13.09
C PHE A 67 -0.92 -2.93 -13.77
N ASP A 68 -1.09 -3.79 -14.77
CA ASP A 68 -0.02 -4.23 -15.67
C ASP A 68 -0.02 -3.28 -16.88
N ALA A 69 0.97 -2.40 -16.93
CA ALA A 69 1.08 -1.37 -17.96
C ALA A 69 1.44 -1.92 -19.34
N LEU A 70 2.23 -3.00 -19.39
CA LEU A 70 2.65 -3.62 -20.65
C LEU A 70 1.48 -4.31 -21.34
N LYS A 71 0.56 -4.87 -20.56
CA LYS A 71 -0.64 -5.55 -21.06
C LYS A 71 -1.90 -4.69 -20.97
N THR A 72 -1.79 -3.46 -20.46
CA THR A 72 -2.92 -2.56 -20.16
C THR A 72 -4.06 -3.29 -19.44
N LYS A 73 -3.73 -4.02 -18.37
CA LYS A 73 -4.69 -4.90 -17.66
C LYS A 73 -4.80 -4.56 -16.19
N PHE A 74 -6.04 -4.43 -15.73
CA PHE A 74 -6.35 -4.39 -14.30
C PHE A 74 -6.62 -5.79 -13.77
N ARG A 75 -6.02 -6.11 -12.62
CA ARG A 75 -6.29 -7.32 -11.85
C ARG A 75 -6.61 -6.90 -10.42
N THR A 76 -7.62 -7.54 -9.84
CA THR A 76 -7.95 -7.33 -8.43
C THR A 76 -7.68 -8.62 -7.67
N LEU A 77 -6.93 -8.52 -6.58
CA LEU A 77 -6.66 -9.62 -5.66
C LEU A 77 -7.40 -9.36 -4.35
N LYS A 78 -7.90 -10.41 -3.70
CA LYS A 78 -8.53 -10.28 -2.38
C LYS A 78 -7.44 -10.09 -1.33
N LEU A 79 -7.51 -8.99 -0.59
CA LEU A 79 -6.64 -8.71 0.55
C LEU A 79 -7.41 -9.02 1.83
N ARG A 80 -6.88 -9.93 2.66
CA ARG A 80 -7.51 -10.35 3.91
C ARG A 80 -6.77 -9.74 5.08
N LYS A 81 -7.51 -9.41 6.15
CA LYS A 81 -6.90 -9.09 7.43
C LYS A 81 -6.20 -10.34 7.95
N ASP A 82 -4.95 -10.19 8.36
CA ASP A 82 -4.22 -11.22 9.07
C ASP A 82 -4.68 -11.24 10.54
N PRO A 83 -5.22 -12.36 11.05
CA PRO A 83 -5.65 -12.47 12.44
C PRO A 83 -4.50 -12.22 13.44
N GLU A 84 -3.26 -12.48 13.06
CA GLU A 84 -2.07 -12.30 13.91
C GLU A 84 -1.33 -10.97 13.62
N CYS A 85 -1.97 -10.03 12.92
CA CYS A 85 -1.34 -8.77 12.57
C CYS A 85 -1.01 -7.92 13.82
N ARG A 86 0.29 -7.75 14.09
CA ARG A 86 0.87 -6.93 15.17
C ARG A 86 0.29 -5.51 15.29
N VAL A 87 -0.21 -4.94 14.18
CA VAL A 87 -0.71 -3.56 14.11
C VAL A 87 -2.24 -3.47 14.28
N CYS A 88 -3.02 -4.28 13.57
CA CYS A 88 -4.48 -4.10 13.51
C CYS A 88 -5.29 -5.22 14.16
N SER A 89 -4.65 -6.32 14.59
CA SER A 89 -5.26 -7.35 15.43
C SER A 89 -5.01 -7.07 16.91
N LYS A 90 -5.80 -7.69 17.80
CA LYS A 90 -5.74 -7.44 19.25
C LYS A 90 -5.09 -8.63 19.96
N PRO A 91 -4.24 -8.41 20.98
CA PRO A 91 -3.73 -7.11 21.43
C PRO A 91 -2.80 -6.49 20.38
N ARG A 92 -2.82 -5.15 20.26
CA ARG A 92 -1.92 -4.43 19.36
C ARG A 92 -0.57 -4.27 20.02
N GLU A 93 0.49 -4.48 19.27
CA GLU A 93 1.85 -4.15 19.72
C GLU A 93 2.08 -2.64 19.61
N THR A 94 2.94 -2.10 20.48
CA THR A 94 3.43 -0.73 20.33
C THR A 94 4.28 -0.67 19.06
N ILE A 95 3.91 0.22 18.13
CA ILE A 95 4.67 0.42 16.90
C ILE A 95 5.88 1.30 17.24
N GLU A 96 7.08 0.73 17.13
CA GLU A 96 8.30 1.52 17.13
C GLU A 96 8.47 2.18 15.76
N LEU A 97 8.57 3.51 15.76
CA LEU A 97 8.83 4.27 14.56
C LEU A 97 10.33 4.18 14.27
N ILE A 98 10.66 3.66 13.09
CA ILE A 98 12.03 3.60 12.59
C ILE A 98 12.28 4.86 11.77
N ASP A 99 13.42 5.52 11.99
CA ASP A 99 13.88 6.58 11.09
C ASP A 99 14.30 5.95 9.76
N TYR A 100 13.52 6.23 8.71
CA TYR A 100 13.73 5.65 7.39
C TYR A 100 14.93 6.26 6.66
N GLU A 101 15.32 7.51 6.99
CA GLU A 101 16.54 8.11 6.46
C GLU A 101 17.75 7.40 7.07
N GLU A 102 17.76 7.17 8.37
CA GLU A 102 18.80 6.38 9.04
C GLU A 102 18.82 4.93 8.52
N PHE A 103 17.66 4.27 8.45
CA PHE A 103 17.54 2.88 8.01
C PHE A 103 17.95 2.65 6.54
N CYS A 104 17.64 3.58 5.65
CA CYS A 104 18.00 3.47 4.23
C CYS A 104 19.37 4.07 3.88
N SER A 105 19.94 4.98 4.69
CA SER A 105 21.28 5.54 4.46
C SER A 105 22.43 4.60 4.83
N ILE A 106 22.16 3.52 5.58
CA ILE A 106 23.16 2.49 5.92
C ILE A 106 23.51 1.59 4.71
N GLY A 107 22.80 1.73 3.58
CA GLY A 107 23.19 1.14 2.29
C GLY A 107 24.15 2.04 1.49
N GLY A 108 25.35 2.26 2.02
CA GLY A 108 26.47 2.90 1.32
C GLY A 108 27.47 1.89 0.77
#